data_AF-A0A2V1D8R8-F1
#
_entry.id   AF-A0A2V1D8R8-F1
#
_cell.length_a   1.000
_cell.length_b   1.000
_cell.length_c   1.000
_cell.angle_alpha   90.00
_cell.angle_beta   90.00
_cell.angle_gamma   90.00
#
_symmetry.space_group_name_H-M   'P 1'
#
loop_
_entity.id
_entity.type
_entity.pdbx_description
1 polymer ?
#
loop_
_entity_poly.entity_id
_entity_poly.type
_entity_poly.pdbx_seq_one_letter_code
_entity_poly.pdbx_strand_id
1 'polypeptide(L)'
;MARRGKDKSRFRTAPEYFYFGRFDPWAKIKRKDWTTQDRKNTREYIWYNDFNFRAPFERAKQSRSADIPPWSSSIVPAQPYNKGQRDDAFRRAKSGMQNEQNPTGVQNLPPQQQQQQQQQEEEEEEEEEQEQEQEQEQPVPPQGGTPLPTAPSTTNTAVQYEDPYPYSHWPQRPWGDDPDMPLAPVVRTLSGPSEELSEEEMEEYENAEREKWKQEWLKAGLFEPSEWGDDSDTWVGTKYLGEGEYGSVGLWEKMDRNGNVIDQVVCKDVTMDELSWRDPILWRRRLPQEIAIHRIIDHQRETQDPKVYRSIVAHRGYRLMMAQQRFRLYLEYIPKADLGVAMRDRFWMMNGRKWNTSNWSSDEPPPPPKGILPEPFIWHVFRELVRAIMVLTHGHEDKEKYPKDWRPIVHRDINLENVFLNDRKPEDEFDESWPRIVLADFGLSFYELERDHSLPIGARDNPREYRIRGMGEVGDWGYPVEYHVQFNQDLLITEKSDIFQVGWIIYQLMGHRYSPNGPHFAYDHPKDSWGENWQHVYNLDLFDEAENRRSVHAEYSSALFNLVELCLSPHPAARPTIEKLKEYLEEGYETARDGFDENDSQDPNLMTLEARNAFHKALDFQE
;
A
#
# COMPACT_ATOMS: atom_id res chain seq x y z
N MET A 1 11.89 26.77 6.60
CA MET A 1 10.61 27.38 7.08
C MET A 1 9.84 26.38 7.93
N ALA A 2 10.08 26.46 9.24
CA ALA A 2 9.42 25.69 10.27
C ALA A 2 8.03 26.27 10.61
N ARG A 3 6.97 25.47 10.44
CA ARG A 3 5.69 25.47 11.18
C ARG A 3 4.75 24.42 10.58
N ARG A 4 5.05 23.14 10.79
CA ARG A 4 3.99 22.12 10.79
C ARG A 4 3.62 21.90 12.24
N GLY A 5 2.49 22.52 12.59
CA GLY A 5 1.84 22.36 13.87
C GLY A 5 1.65 20.88 14.17
N LYS A 6 1.97 20.54 15.41
CA LYS A 6 1.61 19.30 16.08
C LYS A 6 0.12 19.04 15.85
N ASP A 7 -0.24 18.19 14.89
CA ASP A 7 -1.47 17.40 15.04
C ASP A 7 -1.10 16.07 15.72
N LYS A 8 -0.77 16.20 17.01
CA LYS A 8 -0.62 15.07 17.94
C LYS A 8 -1.99 14.55 18.43
N SER A 9 -3.10 14.88 17.75
CA SER A 9 -4.45 14.62 18.26
C SER A 9 -5.19 13.43 17.63
N ARG A 10 -4.54 12.63 16.77
CA ARG A 10 -5.09 11.32 16.35
C ARG A 10 -4.15 10.18 16.69
N PHE A 11 -3.72 10.11 17.94
CA PHE A 11 -3.37 8.81 18.51
C PHE A 11 -4.66 7.97 18.51
N ARG A 12 -4.77 7.10 17.51
CA ARG A 12 -5.84 6.10 17.41
C ARG A 12 -5.97 5.42 18.77
N THR A 13 -7.17 5.46 19.34
CA THR A 13 -7.40 4.90 20.67
C THR A 13 -7.41 3.37 20.58
N ALA A 14 -7.02 2.66 21.64
CA ALA A 14 -7.05 1.18 21.68
C ALA A 14 -8.40 0.51 21.30
N PRO A 15 -9.58 1.16 21.47
CA PRO A 15 -10.83 0.71 20.85
C PRO A 15 -10.70 0.43 19.34
N GLU A 16 -9.88 1.16 18.60
CA GLU A 16 -9.77 0.99 17.15
C GLU A 16 -9.18 -0.36 16.71
N TYR A 17 -8.44 -1.01 17.60
CA TYR A 17 -7.96 -2.38 17.42
C TYR A 17 -9.11 -3.41 17.39
N PHE A 18 -10.22 -3.06 18.04
CA PHE A 18 -11.52 -3.70 17.96
C PHE A 18 -12.34 -3.24 16.73
N TYR A 19 -11.99 -2.08 16.15
CA TYR A 19 -12.81 -1.40 15.14
C TYR A 19 -12.53 -1.81 13.70
N PHE A 20 -11.30 -2.19 13.32
CA PHE A 20 -11.01 -2.26 11.88
C PHE A 20 -11.39 -3.62 11.28
N GLY A 21 -12.63 -3.64 10.78
CA GLY A 21 -13.02 -4.42 9.62
C GLY A 21 -14.21 -5.35 9.83
N ARG A 22 -14.44 -5.85 11.06
CA ARG A 22 -15.35 -6.99 11.23
C ARG A 22 -16.55 -6.81 12.15
N PHE A 23 -16.46 -6.07 13.26
CA PHE A 23 -17.64 -5.92 14.14
C PHE A 23 -18.80 -5.23 13.42
N ASP A 24 -18.57 -4.08 12.79
CA ASP A 24 -19.65 -3.32 12.14
C ASP A 24 -20.22 -4.06 10.91
N PRO A 25 -19.41 -4.62 10.00
CA PRO A 25 -19.94 -5.48 8.93
C PRO A 25 -20.64 -6.75 9.44
N TRP A 26 -20.07 -7.45 10.43
CA TRP A 26 -20.72 -8.62 11.05
C TRP A 26 -22.06 -8.25 11.69
N ALA A 27 -22.11 -7.15 12.45
CA ALA A 27 -23.32 -6.68 13.11
C ALA A 27 -24.35 -6.25 12.07
N LYS A 28 -23.96 -5.55 11.01
CA LYS A 28 -24.87 -5.25 9.89
C LYS A 28 -25.48 -6.51 9.27
N ILE A 29 -24.74 -7.61 9.19
CA ILE A 29 -25.22 -8.89 8.63
C ILE A 29 -26.08 -9.67 9.64
N LYS A 30 -25.64 -9.75 10.90
CA LYS A 30 -26.19 -10.64 11.94
C LYS A 30 -27.15 -9.95 12.93
N ARG A 31 -27.21 -8.62 12.91
CA ARG A 31 -28.03 -7.72 13.75
C ARG A 31 -28.58 -6.57 12.89
N LYS A 32 -29.36 -6.94 11.87
CA LYS A 32 -29.85 -6.02 10.82
C LYS A 32 -30.73 -4.88 11.37
N ASP A 33 -31.39 -5.17 12.49
CA ASP A 33 -32.26 -4.30 13.27
C ASP A 33 -31.50 -3.26 14.09
N TRP A 34 -30.20 -3.44 14.33
CA TRP A 34 -29.41 -2.48 15.10
C TRP A 34 -29.13 -1.21 14.31
N THR A 35 -29.34 -0.07 14.95
CA THR A 35 -28.94 1.23 14.42
C THR A 35 -27.41 1.40 14.46
N THR A 36 -26.89 2.45 13.81
CA THR A 36 -25.48 2.80 13.93
C THR A 36 -25.10 3.14 15.36
N GLN A 37 -26.03 3.75 16.12
CA GLN A 37 -25.80 4.09 17.51
C GLN A 37 -25.76 2.84 18.40
N ASP A 38 -26.62 1.86 18.13
CA ASP A 38 -26.66 0.56 18.83
C ASP A 38 -25.36 -0.22 18.65
N ARG A 39 -24.85 -0.29 17.41
CA ARG A 39 -23.54 -0.89 17.12
C ARG A 39 -22.43 -0.19 17.88
N LYS A 40 -22.41 1.14 17.86
CA LYS A 40 -21.40 1.95 18.56
C LYS A 40 -21.45 1.72 20.07
N ASN A 41 -22.62 1.85 20.69
CA ASN A 41 -22.80 1.66 22.13
C ASN A 41 -22.40 0.24 22.54
N THR A 42 -22.80 -0.77 21.77
CA THR A 42 -22.50 -2.17 22.07
C THR A 42 -21.01 -2.45 22.00
N ARG A 43 -20.36 -1.98 20.93
CA ARG A 43 -18.93 -2.12 20.72
C ARG A 43 -18.12 -1.46 21.84
N GLU A 44 -18.47 -0.24 22.20
CA GLU A 44 -17.81 0.50 23.29
C GLU A 44 -18.08 -0.16 24.64
N TYR A 45 -19.30 -0.66 24.88
CA TYR A 45 -19.61 -1.43 26.10
C TYR A 45 -18.73 -2.67 26.22
N ILE A 46 -18.67 -3.54 25.20
CA ILE A 46 -17.86 -4.77 25.23
C ILE A 46 -16.40 -4.46 25.58
N TRP A 47 -15.85 -3.40 24.98
CA TRP A 47 -14.48 -2.97 25.25
C TRP A 47 -14.26 -2.46 26.68
N TYR A 48 -15.16 -1.63 27.18
CA TYR A 48 -14.98 -1.01 28.50
C TYR A 48 -15.50 -1.86 29.65
N ASN A 49 -16.39 -2.82 29.42
CA ASN A 49 -17.10 -3.52 30.47
C ASN A 49 -16.26 -4.58 31.19
N ASP A 50 -15.28 -5.21 30.52
CA ASP A 50 -14.55 -6.32 31.09
C ASP A 50 -13.02 -6.11 30.98
N PHE A 51 -12.35 -6.05 32.12
CA PHE A 51 -10.90 -5.94 32.23
C PHE A 51 -10.19 -7.14 31.62
N ASN A 52 -10.63 -8.36 31.89
CA ASN A 52 -9.98 -9.57 31.36
C ASN A 52 -10.13 -9.66 29.85
N PHE A 53 -11.21 -9.09 29.32
CA PHE A 53 -11.39 -8.91 27.89
C PHE A 53 -10.42 -7.88 27.30
N ARG A 54 -10.33 -6.68 27.91
CA ARG A 54 -9.55 -5.55 27.41
C ARG A 54 -8.04 -5.67 27.68
N ALA A 55 -7.66 -6.19 28.84
CA ALA A 55 -6.30 -6.19 29.36
C ALA A 55 -5.31 -6.94 28.47
N PRO A 56 -5.63 -8.07 27.82
CA PRO A 56 -4.73 -8.69 26.87
C PRO A 56 -4.41 -7.80 25.67
N PHE A 57 -5.36 -6.98 25.18
CA PHE A 57 -5.10 -6.00 24.13
C PHE A 57 -4.29 -4.80 24.64
N GLU A 58 -4.59 -4.30 25.85
CA GLU A 58 -3.83 -3.22 26.48
C GLU A 58 -2.41 -3.67 26.86
N ARG A 59 -2.22 -4.92 27.27
CA ARG A 59 -0.93 -5.55 27.51
C ARG A 59 -0.22 -5.89 26.23
N ALA A 60 -0.90 -6.32 25.17
CA ALA A 60 -0.29 -6.46 23.86
C ALA A 60 0.28 -5.11 23.39
N LYS A 61 -0.35 -3.98 23.74
CA LYS A 61 0.21 -2.63 23.52
C LYS A 61 1.51 -2.36 24.27
N GLN A 62 1.72 -2.96 25.43
CA GLN A 62 2.88 -2.64 26.28
C GLN A 62 3.98 -3.72 26.24
N SER A 63 3.58 -4.97 26.03
CA SER A 63 4.44 -6.12 25.93
C SER A 63 4.58 -6.45 24.45
N ARG A 64 5.80 -6.70 23.98
CA ARG A 64 6.06 -7.21 22.62
C ARG A 64 5.51 -8.64 22.42
N SER A 65 4.45 -9.04 23.14
CA SER A 65 3.89 -10.38 23.18
C SER A 65 2.52 -10.46 22.47
N ALA A 66 2.30 -11.59 21.81
CA ALA A 66 1.11 -11.92 21.01
C ALA A 66 0.00 -12.64 21.82
N ASP A 67 0.12 -12.74 23.15
CA ASP A 67 -0.75 -13.59 23.96
C ASP A 67 -2.10 -12.89 24.25
N ILE A 68 -3.00 -12.86 23.28
CA ILE A 68 -4.40 -12.44 23.46
C ILE A 68 -5.28 -13.71 23.50
N PRO A 69 -6.14 -13.90 24.52
CA PRO A 69 -7.01 -15.07 24.65
C PRO A 69 -8.15 -15.06 23.63
N PRO A 70 -8.56 -16.20 23.07
CA PRO A 70 -9.56 -16.29 21.98
C PRO A 70 -10.90 -15.58 22.31
N TRP A 71 -11.46 -14.82 21.35
CA TRP A 71 -12.82 -14.26 21.47
C TRP A 71 -13.87 -15.28 21.04
N SER A 72 -14.99 -15.27 21.75
CA SER A 72 -16.22 -15.91 21.32
C SER A 72 -17.17 -14.86 20.76
N SER A 73 -17.80 -15.16 19.62
CA SER A 73 -18.89 -14.33 19.06
C SER A 73 -20.10 -14.24 20.00
N SER A 74 -20.17 -15.11 21.02
CA SER A 74 -21.15 -15.03 22.10
C SER A 74 -21.03 -13.79 22.98
N ILE A 75 -19.93 -13.03 22.88
CA ILE A 75 -19.78 -11.75 23.59
C ILE A 75 -20.67 -10.65 23.01
N VAL A 76 -21.11 -10.80 21.74
CA VAL A 76 -22.02 -9.84 21.11
C VAL A 76 -23.46 -10.24 21.47
N PRO A 77 -24.16 -9.42 22.28
CA PRO A 77 -25.50 -9.78 22.73
C PRO A 77 -26.50 -9.88 21.58
N ALA A 78 -27.66 -10.47 21.85
CA ALA A 78 -28.78 -10.44 20.90
C ALA A 78 -29.38 -9.03 20.78
N GLN A 79 -29.50 -8.31 21.91
CA GLN A 79 -29.97 -6.93 21.99
C GLN A 79 -28.80 -5.96 22.18
N PRO A 80 -28.85 -4.77 21.57
CA PRO A 80 -27.74 -3.83 21.69
C PRO A 80 -27.68 -3.22 23.08
N TYR A 81 -26.49 -2.80 23.50
CA TYR A 81 -26.35 -2.00 24.70
C TYR A 81 -26.76 -0.55 24.42
N ASN A 82 -27.43 0.08 25.40
CA ASN A 82 -27.82 1.47 25.31
C ASN A 82 -26.67 2.42 25.72
N LYS A 83 -26.91 3.72 25.57
CA LYS A 83 -25.93 4.78 25.87
C LYS A 83 -25.51 4.76 27.36
N GLY A 84 -26.46 4.58 28.27
CA GLY A 84 -26.23 4.56 29.71
C GLY A 84 -25.33 3.41 30.14
N GLN A 85 -25.61 2.20 29.64
CA GLN A 85 -24.79 1.01 29.89
C GLN A 85 -23.36 1.22 29.41
N ARG A 86 -23.18 1.74 28.20
CA ARG A 86 -21.87 2.09 27.66
C ARG A 86 -21.14 3.11 28.55
N ASP A 87 -21.79 4.22 28.89
CA ASP A 87 -21.18 5.30 29.68
C ASP A 87 -20.79 4.81 31.07
N ASP A 88 -21.57 3.93 31.65
CA ASP A 88 -21.30 3.29 32.92
C ASP A 88 -20.08 2.35 32.86
N ALA A 89 -20.01 1.48 31.85
CA ALA A 89 -18.83 0.65 31.59
C ALA A 89 -17.56 1.51 31.39
N PHE A 90 -17.66 2.59 30.61
CA PHE A 90 -16.56 3.54 30.39
C PHE A 90 -16.07 4.18 31.70
N ARG A 91 -17.00 4.64 32.55
CA ARG A 91 -16.66 5.21 33.86
C ARG A 91 -15.95 4.20 34.75
N ARG A 92 -16.44 2.94 34.81
CA ARG A 92 -15.78 1.87 35.58
C ARG A 92 -14.36 1.62 35.08
N ALA A 93 -14.16 1.51 33.77
CA ALA A 93 -12.83 1.35 33.18
C ALA A 93 -11.89 2.51 33.53
N LYS A 94 -12.36 3.76 33.47
CA LYS A 94 -11.55 4.96 33.74
C LYS A 94 -11.26 5.19 35.22
N SER A 95 -12.13 4.72 36.11
CA SER A 95 -11.96 4.87 37.55
C SER A 95 -10.83 4.02 38.15
N GLY A 96 -10.31 3.02 37.42
CA GLY A 96 -9.37 2.04 37.94
C GLY A 96 -10.01 0.96 38.82
N MET A 97 -11.35 0.92 38.92
CA MET A 97 -12.08 -0.12 39.66
C MET A 97 -12.00 -1.50 39.00
N GLN A 98 -11.64 -1.55 37.72
CA GLN A 98 -11.48 -2.76 36.94
C GLN A 98 -10.06 -3.35 37.08
N ASN A 99 -9.96 -4.63 37.43
CA ASN A 99 -8.71 -5.38 37.50
C ASN A 99 -8.96 -6.89 37.29
N GLU A 100 -7.92 -7.73 37.35
CA GLU A 100 -8.06 -9.18 37.09
C GLU A 100 -9.01 -9.87 38.08
N GLN A 101 -9.11 -9.36 39.31
CA GLN A 101 -9.96 -9.91 40.37
C GLN A 101 -11.38 -9.32 40.36
N ASN A 102 -11.55 -8.13 39.79
CA ASN A 102 -12.85 -7.50 39.55
C ASN A 102 -12.94 -6.99 38.11
N PRO A 103 -13.21 -7.90 37.15
CA PRO A 103 -13.09 -7.55 35.74
C PRO A 103 -14.10 -6.49 35.30
N THR A 104 -15.29 -6.47 35.90
CA THR A 104 -16.32 -5.51 35.52
C THR A 104 -16.22 -4.20 36.28
N GLY A 105 -15.56 -4.18 37.44
CA GLY A 105 -15.52 -3.01 38.32
C GLY A 105 -16.86 -2.75 39.01
N VAL A 106 -17.82 -3.67 38.89
CA VAL A 106 -19.10 -3.59 39.61
C VAL A 106 -18.81 -3.93 41.07
N GLN A 107 -19.04 -2.99 41.97
CA GLN A 107 -19.00 -3.30 43.39
C GLN A 107 -20.19 -4.21 43.69
N ASN A 108 -19.95 -5.39 44.29
CA ASN A 108 -21.03 -6.14 44.93
C ASN A 108 -21.57 -5.26 46.04
N LEU A 109 -22.64 -4.52 45.77
CA LEU A 109 -23.30 -3.71 46.78
C LEU A 109 -23.83 -4.65 47.87
N PRO A 110 -23.73 -4.28 49.16
CA PRO A 110 -24.29 -5.07 50.25
C PRO A 110 -25.79 -5.34 50.00
N PRO A 111 -26.33 -6.51 50.39
CA PRO A 111 -27.71 -6.92 50.08
C PRO A 111 -28.79 -5.88 50.43
N GLN A 112 -28.53 -5.00 51.40
CA GLN A 112 -29.44 -3.94 51.82
C GLN A 112 -29.63 -2.82 50.79
N GLN A 113 -28.63 -2.55 49.94
CA GLN A 113 -28.75 -1.54 48.88
C GLN A 113 -29.40 -2.12 47.61
N GLN A 114 -29.31 -3.43 47.38
CA GLN A 114 -30.03 -4.11 46.30
C GLN A 114 -31.55 -4.13 46.53
N GLN A 115 -31.99 -4.25 47.79
CA GLN A 115 -33.41 -4.16 48.14
C GLN A 115 -34.00 -2.77 47.94
N GLN A 116 -33.23 -1.70 48.16
CA GLN A 116 -33.70 -0.34 47.91
C GLN A 116 -33.81 -0.01 46.42
N GLN A 117 -32.96 -0.61 45.60
CA GLN A 117 -32.98 -0.39 44.15
C GLN A 117 -34.12 -1.18 43.48
N GLN A 118 -34.39 -2.41 43.94
CA GLN A 118 -35.58 -3.17 43.52
C GLN A 118 -36.90 -2.48 43.89
N GLN A 119 -36.97 -1.84 45.05
CA GLN A 119 -38.17 -1.07 45.44
C GLN A 119 -38.39 0.17 44.58
N GLN A 120 -37.32 0.81 44.08
CA GLN A 120 -37.45 1.93 43.15
C GLN A 120 -37.86 1.50 41.74
N GLU A 121 -37.36 0.34 41.27
CA GLU A 121 -37.75 -0.21 39.97
C GLU A 121 -39.21 -0.72 39.98
N GLU A 122 -39.69 -1.30 41.10
CA GLU A 122 -41.11 -1.68 41.26
C GLU A 122 -42.04 -0.45 41.31
N GLU A 123 -41.61 0.67 41.91
CA GLU A 123 -42.39 1.93 41.91
C GLU A 123 -42.44 2.57 40.52
N GLU A 124 -41.38 2.49 39.70
CA GLU A 124 -41.38 2.99 38.32
C GLU A 124 -42.21 2.09 37.37
N GLU A 125 -42.22 0.76 37.55
CA GLU A 125 -43.10 -0.15 36.78
C GLU A 125 -44.59 0.05 37.12
N GLU A 126 -44.95 0.33 38.38
CA GLU A 126 -46.33 0.65 38.75
C GLU A 126 -46.82 2.00 38.18
N GLU A 127 -45.92 2.99 38.00
CA GLU A 127 -46.25 4.25 37.32
C GLU A 127 -46.43 4.06 35.80
N GLU A 128 -45.61 3.22 35.15
CA GLU A 128 -45.76 2.91 33.71
C GLU A 128 -47.01 2.05 33.40
N GLU A 129 -47.40 1.11 34.27
CA GLU A 129 -48.65 0.35 34.09
C GLU A 129 -49.90 1.24 34.22
N GLN A 130 -49.87 2.24 35.11
CA GLN A 130 -50.98 3.21 35.27
C GLN A 130 -51.10 4.19 34.09
N GLU A 131 -50.00 4.52 33.40
CA GLU A 131 -50.05 5.31 32.16
C GLU A 131 -50.55 4.48 30.96
N GLN A 132 -50.29 3.17 30.94
CA GLN A 132 -50.74 2.28 29.84
C GLN A 132 -52.23 1.91 29.91
N GLU A 133 -52.85 1.89 31.10
CA GLU A 133 -54.29 1.64 31.24
C GLU A 133 -55.17 2.81 30.74
N GLN A 134 -54.62 4.02 30.52
CA GLN A 134 -55.38 5.17 30.01
C GLN A 134 -55.48 5.26 28.48
N GLU A 135 -54.74 4.45 27.70
CA GLU A 135 -54.70 4.56 26.23
C GLU A 135 -55.44 3.47 25.44
N GLN A 136 -56.13 2.51 26.06
CA GLN A 136 -56.79 1.40 25.33
C GLN A 136 -58.33 1.41 25.42
N GLU A 137 -58.99 2.34 24.74
CA GLU A 137 -60.39 2.19 24.31
C GLU A 137 -60.54 2.41 22.80
N GLN A 138 -60.21 1.41 21.97
CA GLN A 138 -60.85 1.20 20.65
C GLN A 138 -60.91 -0.30 20.29
N PRO A 139 -62.04 -0.83 19.75
CA PRO A 139 -62.19 -2.26 19.48
C PRO A 139 -61.89 -2.63 18.01
N VAL A 140 -61.19 -3.74 17.80
CA VAL A 140 -60.97 -4.40 16.48
C VAL A 140 -61.33 -5.91 16.59
N PRO A 141 -61.91 -6.55 15.55
CA PRO A 141 -62.65 -7.81 15.66
C PRO A 141 -61.78 -9.08 15.47
N PRO A 142 -62.31 -10.30 15.74
CA PRO A 142 -61.49 -11.47 16.03
C PRO A 142 -61.02 -12.21 14.76
N GLN A 143 -59.75 -12.62 14.74
CA GLN A 143 -59.21 -13.56 13.75
C GLN A 143 -59.04 -14.95 14.37
N GLY A 144 -59.58 -15.95 13.66
CA GLY A 144 -59.50 -17.37 13.98
C GLY A 144 -58.14 -17.98 13.64
N GLY A 145 -57.72 -18.93 14.48
CA GLY A 145 -56.45 -19.62 14.35
C GLY A 145 -56.42 -20.71 13.29
N THR A 146 -55.20 -21.00 12.81
CA THR A 146 -54.80 -22.30 12.27
C THR A 146 -53.28 -22.48 12.42
N PRO A 147 -52.78 -23.68 12.74
CA PRO A 147 -51.36 -23.91 13.03
C PRO A 147 -50.53 -24.21 11.76
N LEU A 148 -49.30 -23.69 11.75
CA LEU A 148 -48.27 -23.92 10.73
C LEU A 148 -47.69 -25.35 10.78
N PRO A 149 -47.35 -25.97 9.63
CA PRO A 149 -46.63 -27.23 9.58
C PRO A 149 -45.12 -27.04 9.69
N THR A 150 -44.49 -27.88 10.50
CA THR A 150 -43.04 -28.10 10.62
C THR A 150 -42.44 -28.60 9.30
N ALA A 151 -41.37 -27.93 8.84
CA ALA A 151 -40.51 -28.36 7.75
C ALA A 151 -39.14 -28.87 8.30
N PRO A 152 -38.48 -29.82 7.61
CA PRO A 152 -37.42 -30.64 8.18
C PRO A 152 -36.05 -29.95 8.21
N SER A 153 -35.27 -30.26 9.25
CA SER A 153 -33.84 -29.95 9.37
C SER A 153 -33.05 -30.54 8.20
N THR A 154 -32.50 -29.68 7.35
CA THR A 154 -31.34 -30.00 6.52
C THR A 154 -30.09 -29.52 7.25
N THR A 155 -29.30 -30.49 7.73
CA THR A 155 -27.92 -30.30 8.18
C THR A 155 -27.07 -29.86 6.98
N ASN A 156 -27.00 -28.55 6.76
CA ASN A 156 -25.92 -27.94 6.00
C ASN A 156 -24.71 -27.86 6.93
N THR A 157 -23.76 -28.77 6.75
CA THR A 157 -22.36 -28.56 7.17
C THR A 157 -21.80 -27.41 6.36
N ALA A 158 -22.18 -26.18 6.75
CA ALA A 158 -21.44 -25.00 6.40
C ALA A 158 -20.04 -25.19 6.98
N VAL A 159 -19.03 -25.11 6.11
CA VAL A 159 -17.63 -25.03 6.52
C VAL A 159 -17.55 -23.95 7.59
N GLN A 160 -17.25 -24.36 8.83
CA GLN A 160 -16.99 -23.42 9.91
C GLN A 160 -15.77 -22.62 9.48
N TYR A 161 -16.00 -21.36 9.11
CA TYR A 161 -14.94 -20.37 9.00
C TYR A 161 -14.35 -20.20 10.40
N GLU A 162 -13.30 -20.95 10.69
CA GLU A 162 -12.36 -20.61 11.74
C GLU A 162 -11.61 -19.36 11.25
N ASP A 163 -12.08 -18.19 11.64
CA ASP A 163 -11.26 -16.99 11.58
C ASP A 163 -10.84 -16.65 13.01
N PRO A 164 -9.68 -17.15 13.48
CA PRO A 164 -9.27 -16.95 14.84
C PRO A 164 -8.49 -15.64 14.92
N TYR A 165 -9.07 -14.62 15.56
CA TYR A 165 -8.36 -13.73 16.48
C TYR A 165 -7.20 -12.81 15.98
N PRO A 166 -6.93 -11.66 16.64
CA PRO A 166 -5.77 -10.82 16.29
C PRO A 166 -4.50 -11.62 16.59
N TYR A 167 -3.56 -11.62 15.63
CA TYR A 167 -2.28 -12.34 15.61
C TYR A 167 -2.25 -13.79 15.12
N SER A 168 -3.37 -14.41 14.71
CA SER A 168 -3.26 -15.66 13.92
C SER A 168 -2.53 -15.48 12.59
N HIS A 169 -2.41 -14.22 12.16
CA HIS A 169 -1.65 -13.74 11.02
C HIS A 169 -0.16 -13.51 11.31
N TRP A 170 0.35 -13.78 12.52
CA TRP A 170 1.80 -13.82 12.79
C TRP A 170 2.34 -15.25 12.67
N PRO A 171 3.66 -15.43 12.46
CA PRO A 171 4.28 -16.74 12.52
C PRO A 171 4.09 -17.39 13.90
N GLN A 172 3.96 -18.72 13.90
CA GLN A 172 3.89 -19.48 15.15
C GLN A 172 5.22 -19.41 15.90
N ARG A 173 5.13 -19.42 17.24
CA ARG A 173 6.28 -19.47 18.15
C ARG A 173 6.87 -20.90 18.24
N PRO A 174 8.14 -21.05 18.64
CA PRO A 174 9.09 -19.97 18.95
C PRO A 174 9.60 -19.26 17.71
N TRP A 175 9.84 -17.95 17.83
CA TRP A 175 10.55 -17.20 16.80
C TRP A 175 12.05 -17.41 16.96
N GLY A 176 12.81 -17.31 15.87
CA GLY A 176 14.26 -17.30 15.95
C GLY A 176 14.78 -16.07 16.70
N ASP A 177 16.03 -16.13 17.15
CA ASP A 177 16.66 -14.99 17.81
C ASP A 177 16.85 -13.82 16.84
N ASP A 178 16.42 -12.64 17.29
CA ASP A 178 16.63 -11.40 16.57
C ASP A 178 18.11 -10.99 16.72
N PRO A 179 18.82 -10.71 15.61
CA PRO A 179 20.22 -10.31 15.67
C PRO A 179 20.34 -8.93 16.33
N ASP A 180 21.37 -8.72 17.14
CA ASP A 180 21.64 -7.41 17.71
C ASP A 180 22.14 -6.46 16.60
N MET A 181 21.21 -5.67 16.06
CA MET A 181 21.45 -4.80 14.92
C MET A 181 21.09 -3.36 15.25
N PRO A 182 21.86 -2.38 14.74
CA PRO A 182 21.40 -1.00 14.76
C PRO A 182 20.04 -0.93 14.05
N LEU A 183 19.06 -0.34 14.74
CA LEU A 183 17.80 0.03 14.12
C LEU A 183 18.11 1.06 13.02
N ALA A 184 17.42 0.96 11.89
CA ALA A 184 17.41 2.09 10.98
C ALA A 184 16.83 3.28 11.75
N PRO A 185 17.51 4.43 11.85
CA PRO A 185 16.93 5.62 12.38
C PRO A 185 15.79 5.93 11.42
N VAL A 186 14.58 5.94 11.95
CA VAL A 186 13.57 6.76 11.32
C VAL A 186 14.17 8.16 11.36
N VAL A 187 14.48 8.77 10.21
CA VAL A 187 15.13 10.11 10.08
C VAL A 187 14.65 11.13 11.13
N ARG A 188 13.39 10.98 11.57
CA ARG A 188 12.70 11.78 12.56
C ARG A 188 13.27 11.73 14.00
N THR A 189 14.24 10.88 14.32
CA THR A 189 14.77 10.72 15.69
C THR A 189 16.30 10.84 15.81
N LEU A 190 16.97 11.56 14.91
CA LEU A 190 18.36 11.96 15.20
C LEU A 190 18.35 12.82 16.48
N SER A 191 19.23 12.46 17.42
CA SER A 191 19.38 13.22 18.66
C SER A 191 19.95 14.59 18.30
N GLY A 192 19.28 15.66 18.70
CA GLY A 192 19.77 17.01 18.44
C GLY A 192 21.15 17.22 19.08
N PRO A 193 21.99 18.09 18.49
CA PRO A 193 23.28 18.45 19.08
C PRO A 193 23.08 19.03 20.48
N SER A 194 24.05 18.83 21.36
CA SER A 194 24.02 19.36 22.73
C SER A 194 24.18 20.87 22.82
N GLU A 195 24.51 21.54 21.72
CA GLU A 195 24.78 22.97 21.62
C GLU A 195 23.88 23.62 20.55
N GLU A 196 23.57 24.91 20.71
CA GLU A 196 22.86 25.69 19.69
C GLU A 196 23.76 25.90 18.47
N LEU A 197 23.50 25.13 17.40
CA LEU A 197 24.15 25.27 16.09
C LEU A 197 23.38 26.28 15.22
N SER A 198 24.09 26.94 14.29
CA SER A 198 23.45 27.67 13.19
C SER A 198 22.73 26.71 12.23
N GLU A 199 21.89 27.23 11.33
CA GLU A 199 21.16 26.40 10.36
C GLU A 199 22.10 25.59 9.45
N GLU A 200 23.23 26.17 9.03
CA GLU A 200 24.23 25.52 8.17
C GLU A 200 25.01 24.44 8.93
N GLU A 201 25.44 24.73 10.16
CA GLU A 201 26.11 23.74 11.03
C GLU A 201 25.18 22.59 11.42
N MET A 202 23.87 22.86 11.57
CA MET A 202 22.87 21.83 11.81
C MET A 202 22.72 20.91 10.59
N GLU A 203 22.66 21.46 9.39
CA GLU A 203 22.59 20.67 8.16
C GLU A 203 23.85 19.79 7.99
N GLU A 204 25.05 20.34 8.25
CA GLU A 204 26.30 19.57 8.24
C GLU A 204 26.31 18.44 9.27
N TYR A 205 25.87 18.73 10.50
CA TYR A 205 25.77 17.73 11.57
C TYR A 205 24.79 16.62 11.22
N GLU A 206 23.59 16.95 10.73
CA GLU A 206 22.58 15.97 10.32
C GLU A 206 23.10 15.08 9.18
N ASN A 207 23.82 15.67 8.22
CA ASN A 207 24.43 14.92 7.12
C ASN A 207 25.55 13.98 7.60
N ALA A 208 26.42 14.44 8.51
CA ALA A 208 27.49 13.63 9.08
C ALA A 208 26.96 12.46 9.92
N GLU A 209 25.96 12.70 10.76
CA GLU A 209 25.30 11.64 11.55
C GLU A 209 24.58 10.64 10.64
N ARG A 210 23.91 11.10 9.58
CA ARG A 210 23.28 10.23 8.59
C ARG A 210 24.31 9.35 7.89
N GLU A 211 25.44 9.90 7.47
CA GLU A 211 26.49 9.13 6.80
C GLU A 211 27.14 8.12 7.73
N LYS A 212 27.47 8.53 8.96
CA LYS A 212 27.98 7.61 9.99
C LYS A 212 27.02 6.44 10.21
N TRP A 213 25.72 6.72 10.32
CA TRP A 213 24.73 5.68 10.48
C TRP A 213 24.69 4.72 9.28
N LYS A 214 24.69 5.22 8.03
CA LYS A 214 24.70 4.37 6.83
C LYS A 214 25.88 3.39 6.85
N GLN A 215 27.05 3.89 7.25
CA GLN A 215 28.27 3.08 7.38
C GLN A 215 28.14 2.01 8.48
N GLU A 216 27.56 2.36 9.63
CA GLU A 216 27.29 1.40 10.71
C GLU A 216 26.25 0.34 10.30
N TRP A 217 25.21 0.73 9.57
CA TRP A 217 24.18 -0.16 9.07
C TRP A 217 24.71 -1.17 8.03
N LEU A 218 25.57 -0.73 7.09
CA LEU A 218 26.26 -1.63 6.15
C LEU A 218 27.19 -2.62 6.86
N LYS A 219 27.84 -2.18 7.95
CA LYS A 219 28.73 -3.01 8.79
C LYS A 219 27.99 -4.00 9.68
N ALA A 220 26.70 -3.80 9.95
CA ALA A 220 25.92 -4.72 10.76
C ALA A 220 25.89 -6.14 10.16
N GLY A 221 26.11 -6.28 8.85
CA GLY A 221 26.12 -7.56 8.15
C GLY A 221 24.75 -7.94 7.60
N LEU A 222 24.73 -8.95 6.72
CA LEU A 222 23.53 -9.36 5.99
C LEU A 222 22.58 -10.24 6.84
N PHE A 223 23.16 -11.03 7.76
CA PHE A 223 22.50 -12.02 8.62
C PHE A 223 21.64 -13.01 7.82
N GLU A 224 22.30 -13.76 6.94
CA GLU A 224 21.73 -14.63 5.92
C GLU A 224 20.70 -15.65 6.44
N PRO A 225 19.77 -16.11 5.58
CA PRO A 225 19.14 -17.41 5.75
C PRO A 225 20.23 -18.49 5.82
N SER A 226 20.09 -19.49 6.71
CA SER A 226 21.09 -20.54 6.95
C SER A 226 21.48 -21.38 5.71
N GLU A 227 20.80 -21.17 4.59
CA GLU A 227 20.96 -21.89 3.32
C GLU A 227 22.01 -21.25 2.38
N TRP A 228 22.58 -20.09 2.72
CA TRP A 228 23.38 -19.25 1.79
C TRP A 228 24.92 -19.28 1.98
N GLY A 229 25.44 -20.00 2.98
CA GLY A 229 26.87 -19.94 3.30
C GLY A 229 27.49 -21.21 3.87
N ASP A 230 28.61 -21.61 3.26
CA ASP A 230 29.74 -22.34 3.86
C ASP A 230 30.62 -21.30 4.60
N ASP A 231 31.28 -21.68 5.69
CA ASP A 231 31.93 -20.79 6.68
C ASP A 231 33.09 -19.91 6.11
N SER A 232 33.44 -20.03 4.83
CA SER A 232 34.62 -19.38 4.23
C SER A 232 34.36 -18.20 3.30
N ASP A 233 33.10 -17.88 2.99
CA ASP A 233 32.73 -16.73 2.16
C ASP A 233 32.12 -15.63 3.04
N THR A 234 32.37 -14.36 2.72
CA THR A 234 31.86 -13.23 3.52
C THR A 234 31.04 -12.27 2.67
N TRP A 235 29.84 -11.96 3.15
CA TRP A 235 29.05 -10.85 2.62
C TRP A 235 29.48 -9.54 3.26
N VAL A 236 29.73 -8.54 2.42
CA VAL A 236 30.15 -7.20 2.84
C VAL A 236 29.13 -6.19 2.33
N GLY A 237 28.64 -5.31 3.19
CA GLY A 237 27.80 -4.19 2.77
C GLY A 237 28.66 -3.14 2.07
N THR A 238 28.44 -2.90 0.78
CA THR A 238 29.33 -2.09 -0.05
C THR A 238 28.75 -0.73 -0.43
N LYS A 239 27.42 -0.62 -0.60
CA LYS A 239 26.79 0.62 -1.05
C LYS A 239 25.43 0.83 -0.39
N TYR A 240 25.20 2.02 0.16
CA TYR A 240 23.86 2.46 0.54
C TYR A 240 23.13 2.94 -0.72
N LEU A 241 21.99 2.33 -1.05
CA LEU A 241 21.29 2.59 -2.30
C LEU A 241 20.17 3.62 -2.14
N GLY A 242 19.48 3.62 -1.01
CA GLY A 242 18.36 4.53 -0.81
C GLY A 242 17.66 4.38 0.54
N GLU A 243 16.84 5.37 0.85
CA GLU A 243 15.99 5.41 2.03
C GLU A 243 14.57 5.74 1.57
N GLY A 244 13.59 4.95 2.02
CA GLY A 244 12.17 5.18 1.78
C GLY A 244 11.43 5.53 3.07
N GLU A 245 10.11 5.72 2.99
CA GLU A 245 9.28 6.02 4.16
C GLU A 245 9.34 4.92 5.24
N TYR A 246 9.51 3.66 4.80
CA TYR A 246 9.40 2.48 5.66
C TYR A 246 10.75 1.82 6.00
N GLY A 247 11.86 2.29 5.44
CA GLY A 247 13.12 1.58 5.60
C GLY A 247 14.28 2.03 4.71
N SER A 248 15.30 1.18 4.68
CA SER A 248 16.59 1.48 4.06
C SER A 248 17.00 0.37 3.10
N VAL A 249 17.70 0.72 2.04
CA VAL A 249 18.12 -0.20 0.98
C VAL A 249 19.61 -0.09 0.75
N GLY A 250 20.29 -1.23 0.65
CA GLY A 250 21.73 -1.28 0.38
C GLY A 250 22.13 -2.51 -0.42
N LEU A 251 23.32 -2.44 -1.00
CA LEU A 251 23.99 -3.50 -1.75
C LEU A 251 24.96 -4.24 -0.84
N TRP A 252 24.87 -5.56 -0.88
CA TRP A 252 25.84 -6.47 -0.29
C TRP A 252 26.47 -7.31 -1.39
N GLU A 253 27.78 -7.53 -1.25
CA GLU A 253 28.57 -8.33 -2.18
C GLU A 253 29.19 -9.50 -1.42
N LYS A 254 29.05 -10.70 -1.99
CA LYS A 254 29.73 -11.90 -1.50
C LYS A 254 31.10 -11.94 -2.14
N MET A 255 32.14 -12.02 -1.31
CA MET A 255 33.52 -12.06 -1.77
C MET A 255 34.09 -13.48 -1.61
N ASP A 256 34.82 -13.95 -2.61
CA ASP A 256 35.66 -15.15 -2.47
C ASP A 256 36.91 -14.86 -1.63
N ARG A 257 37.70 -15.89 -1.33
CA ARG A 257 38.95 -15.75 -0.56
C ARG A 257 40.01 -14.85 -1.20
N ASN A 258 39.89 -14.56 -2.50
CA ASN A 258 40.79 -13.69 -3.24
C ASN A 258 40.28 -12.24 -3.31
N GLY A 259 39.11 -11.95 -2.74
CA GLY A 259 38.46 -10.65 -2.78
C GLY A 259 37.69 -10.36 -4.07
N ASN A 260 37.40 -11.38 -4.89
CA ASN A 260 36.54 -11.21 -6.07
C ASN A 260 35.07 -11.26 -5.67
N VAL A 261 34.25 -10.39 -6.25
CA VAL A 261 32.79 -10.43 -6.11
C VAL A 261 32.26 -11.65 -6.85
N ILE A 262 31.64 -12.57 -6.12
CA ILE A 262 31.03 -13.80 -6.67
C ILE A 262 29.50 -13.78 -6.62
N ASP A 263 28.92 -12.87 -5.84
CA ASP A 263 27.48 -12.68 -5.75
C ASP A 263 27.12 -11.27 -5.26
N GLN A 264 25.93 -10.80 -5.60
CA GLN A 264 25.41 -9.48 -5.21
C GLN A 264 23.94 -9.60 -4.80
N VAL A 265 23.57 -8.88 -3.74
CA VAL A 265 22.19 -8.86 -3.23
C VAL A 265 21.83 -7.47 -2.74
N VAL A 266 20.60 -7.06 -3.04
CA VAL A 266 20.00 -5.87 -2.45
C VAL A 266 19.27 -6.27 -1.18
N CYS A 267 19.60 -5.64 -0.06
CA CYS A 267 18.86 -5.81 1.18
C CYS A 267 17.98 -4.58 1.42
N LYS A 268 16.66 -4.77 1.37
CA LYS A 268 15.67 -3.78 1.81
C LYS A 268 15.27 -4.11 3.24
N ASP A 269 15.43 -3.15 4.13
CA ASP A 269 15.31 -3.31 5.58
C ASP A 269 14.20 -2.42 6.11
N VAL A 270 13.09 -3.05 6.49
CA VAL A 270 11.82 -2.38 6.75
C VAL A 270 11.52 -2.43 8.23
N THR A 271 11.27 -1.26 8.83
CA THR A 271 10.83 -1.11 10.21
C THR A 271 9.44 -0.50 10.22
N MET A 272 8.47 -1.19 10.80
CA MET A 272 7.10 -0.72 10.88
C MET A 272 6.85 -0.09 12.24
N ASP A 273 5.99 0.92 12.32
CA ASP A 273 5.50 1.38 13.60
C ASP A 273 4.62 0.31 14.28
N GLU A 274 4.46 0.43 15.59
CA GLU A 274 3.75 -0.54 16.41
C GLU A 274 2.31 -0.82 15.94
N LEU A 275 1.61 0.17 15.38
CA LEU A 275 0.26 -0.01 14.88
C LEU A 275 0.27 -0.77 13.56
N SER A 276 1.13 -0.36 12.61
CA SER A 276 1.25 -1.01 11.31
C SER A 276 1.74 -2.46 11.44
N TRP A 277 2.72 -2.74 12.29
CA TRP A 277 3.21 -4.11 12.54
C TRP A 277 2.11 -5.08 13.01
N ARG A 278 1.09 -4.53 13.64
CA ARG A 278 -0.01 -5.24 14.27
C ARG A 278 -1.29 -5.28 13.45
N ASP A 279 -1.32 -4.53 12.35
CA ASP A 279 -2.48 -4.45 11.48
C ASP A 279 -2.57 -5.71 10.61
N PRO A 280 -3.59 -6.57 10.78
CA PRO A 280 -3.74 -7.77 9.96
C PRO A 280 -3.81 -7.47 8.46
N ILE A 281 -4.21 -6.26 8.05
CA ILE A 281 -4.24 -5.89 6.63
C ILE A 281 -2.85 -5.82 6.00
N LEU A 282 -1.79 -5.67 6.81
CA LEU A 282 -0.40 -5.63 6.34
C LEU A 282 0.31 -7.00 6.43
N TRP A 283 -0.45 -8.07 6.71
CA TRP A 283 0.07 -9.44 6.80
C TRP A 283 -0.68 -10.42 5.91
N ARG A 284 0.04 -11.31 5.25
CA ARG A 284 -0.52 -12.36 4.38
C ARG A 284 0.21 -13.67 4.64
N ARG A 285 -0.55 -14.76 4.77
CA ARG A 285 0.02 -16.12 4.99
C ARG A 285 1.07 -16.16 6.11
N ARG A 286 0.82 -15.41 7.20
CA ARG A 286 1.71 -15.28 8.36
C ARG A 286 3.04 -14.54 8.12
N LEU A 287 3.12 -13.74 7.06
CA LEU A 287 4.29 -12.92 6.73
C LEU A 287 3.84 -11.48 6.49
N PRO A 288 4.73 -10.49 6.65
CA PRO A 288 4.49 -9.15 6.13
C PRO A 288 4.09 -9.22 4.66
N GLN A 289 3.13 -8.37 4.26
CA GLN A 289 2.46 -8.45 2.97
C GLN A 289 3.43 -8.43 1.78
N GLU A 290 4.45 -7.57 1.81
CA GLU A 290 5.48 -7.48 0.76
C GLU A 290 6.25 -8.81 0.60
N ILE A 291 6.69 -9.43 1.72
CA ILE A 291 7.33 -10.75 1.70
C ILE A 291 6.40 -11.79 1.09
N ALA A 292 5.13 -11.81 1.51
CA ALA A 292 4.19 -12.81 1.02
C ALA A 292 3.94 -12.70 -0.49
N ILE A 293 3.92 -11.48 -1.02
CA ILE A 293 3.72 -11.21 -2.46
C ILE A 293 4.93 -11.71 -3.25
N HIS A 294 6.15 -11.36 -2.83
CA HIS A 294 7.37 -11.89 -3.44
C HIS A 294 7.37 -13.42 -3.48
N ARG A 295 7.05 -14.07 -2.36
CA ARG A 295 6.98 -15.55 -2.29
C ARG A 295 5.93 -16.15 -3.23
N ILE A 296 4.80 -15.47 -3.43
CA ILE A 296 3.75 -15.94 -4.36
C ILE A 296 4.26 -15.88 -5.81
N ILE A 297 4.91 -14.78 -6.17
CA ILE A 297 5.47 -14.57 -7.51
C ILE A 297 6.63 -15.56 -7.76
N ASP A 298 7.58 -15.68 -6.84
CA ASP A 298 8.75 -16.54 -7.02
C ASP A 298 8.38 -18.03 -7.04
N HIS A 299 7.37 -18.45 -6.29
CA HIS A 299 6.86 -19.82 -6.40
C HIS A 299 6.37 -20.15 -7.82
N GLN A 300 5.77 -19.18 -8.52
CA GLN A 300 5.43 -19.37 -9.93
C GLN A 300 6.67 -19.30 -10.83
N ARG A 301 7.60 -18.38 -10.55
CA ARG A 301 8.89 -18.28 -11.25
C ARG A 301 9.70 -19.58 -11.22
N GLU A 302 9.68 -20.31 -10.10
CA GLU A 302 10.38 -21.59 -9.91
C GLU A 302 9.71 -22.76 -10.65
N THR A 303 8.40 -22.70 -10.86
CA THR A 303 7.62 -23.79 -11.45
C THR A 303 7.31 -23.60 -12.93
N GLN A 304 7.59 -22.41 -13.47
CA GLN A 304 7.36 -22.00 -14.85
C GLN A 304 8.67 -21.55 -15.51
N ASP A 305 8.60 -21.07 -16.75
CA ASP A 305 9.75 -20.46 -17.42
C ASP A 305 10.12 -19.13 -16.72
N PRO A 306 11.34 -19.00 -16.15
CA PRO A 306 11.78 -17.78 -15.48
C PRO A 306 11.75 -16.54 -16.36
N LYS A 307 11.82 -16.69 -17.70
CA LYS A 307 11.75 -15.58 -18.65
C LYS A 307 10.44 -14.81 -18.57
N VAL A 308 9.35 -15.45 -18.18
CA VAL A 308 8.02 -14.83 -18.02
C VAL A 308 8.03 -13.79 -16.88
N TYR A 309 8.93 -13.92 -15.91
CA TYR A 309 9.00 -13.05 -14.73
C TYR A 309 10.17 -12.07 -14.80
N ARG A 310 10.82 -11.93 -15.96
CA ARG A 310 12.02 -11.10 -16.12
C ARG A 310 11.79 -9.61 -15.88
N SER A 311 10.55 -9.16 -16.04
CA SER A 311 10.11 -7.78 -15.86
C SER A 311 9.65 -7.50 -14.41
N ILE A 312 9.85 -8.45 -13.49
CA ILE A 312 9.59 -8.30 -12.05
C ILE A 312 10.85 -8.67 -11.27
N VAL A 313 11.26 -7.82 -10.31
CA VAL A 313 12.44 -8.05 -9.48
C VAL A 313 12.36 -9.41 -8.79
N ALA A 314 13.43 -10.20 -8.90
CA ALA A 314 13.54 -11.49 -8.24
C ALA A 314 13.77 -11.30 -6.74
N HIS A 315 13.01 -12.01 -5.92
CA HIS A 315 13.28 -12.13 -4.50
C HIS A 315 14.07 -13.41 -4.24
N ARG A 316 15.09 -13.27 -3.39
CA ARG A 316 16.02 -14.33 -3.06
C ARG A 316 15.71 -14.91 -1.69
N GLY A 317 15.18 -14.10 -0.77
CA GLY A 317 14.81 -14.53 0.57
C GLY A 317 14.41 -13.37 1.47
N TYR A 318 14.15 -13.68 2.73
CA TYR A 318 13.81 -12.68 3.73
C TYR A 318 14.29 -13.09 5.12
N ARG A 319 14.37 -12.12 6.04
CA ARG A 319 14.56 -12.34 7.47
C ARG A 319 13.49 -11.60 8.25
N LEU A 320 12.82 -12.30 9.16
CA LEU A 320 11.78 -11.72 9.99
C LEU A 320 12.30 -11.56 11.43
N MET A 321 12.24 -10.35 11.97
CA MET A 321 12.74 -10.00 13.31
C MET A 321 11.57 -9.54 14.18
N MET A 322 10.91 -10.52 14.80
CA MET A 322 9.60 -10.33 15.41
C MET A 322 9.66 -9.44 16.66
N ALA A 323 10.74 -9.53 17.45
CA ALA A 323 10.91 -8.71 18.65
C ALA A 323 11.33 -7.27 18.31
N GLN A 324 11.88 -7.04 17.12
CA GLN A 324 12.23 -5.72 16.58
C GLN A 324 11.14 -5.08 15.71
N GLN A 325 10.05 -5.79 15.39
CA GLN A 325 9.00 -5.30 14.49
C GLN A 325 9.54 -4.90 13.10
N ARG A 326 10.44 -5.74 12.60
CA ARG A 326 11.28 -5.45 11.45
C ARG A 326 11.39 -6.67 10.54
N PHE A 327 11.61 -6.44 9.27
CA PHE A 327 11.98 -7.51 8.34
C PHE A 327 12.97 -7.02 7.30
N ARG A 328 13.75 -7.95 6.76
CA ARG A 328 14.61 -7.74 5.60
C ARG A 328 14.12 -8.54 4.42
N LEU A 329 14.16 -7.94 3.24
CA LEU A 329 14.00 -8.56 1.95
C LEU A 329 15.35 -8.60 1.24
N TYR A 330 15.69 -9.75 0.69
CA TYR A 330 16.87 -9.95 -0.13
C TYR A 330 16.43 -10.07 -1.58
N LEU A 331 16.83 -9.12 -2.42
CA LEU A 331 16.39 -8.95 -3.80
C LEU A 331 17.59 -9.05 -4.76
N GLU A 332 17.34 -9.36 -6.04
CA GLU A 332 18.38 -9.24 -7.06
C GLU A 332 18.90 -7.80 -7.15
N TYR A 333 20.20 -7.65 -7.45
CA TYR A 333 20.77 -6.35 -7.75
C TYR A 333 20.53 -5.96 -9.22
N ILE A 334 20.09 -4.72 -9.42
CA ILE A 334 19.82 -4.15 -10.74
C ILE A 334 20.75 -2.94 -10.94
N PRO A 335 21.72 -3.00 -11.87
CA PRO A 335 22.85 -2.08 -11.87
C PRO A 335 22.59 -0.70 -12.49
N LYS A 336 21.61 -0.54 -13.39
CA LYS A 336 21.45 0.70 -14.21
C LYS A 336 20.45 1.72 -13.63
N ALA A 337 20.30 1.73 -12.30
CA ALA A 337 19.39 2.59 -11.53
C ALA A 337 17.90 2.44 -11.90
N ASP A 338 17.06 3.23 -11.24
CA ASP A 338 15.64 3.40 -11.60
C ASP A 338 15.45 4.35 -12.78
N LEU A 339 14.27 4.26 -13.41
CA LEU A 339 13.90 5.02 -14.59
C LEU A 339 13.81 6.52 -14.27
N GLY A 340 13.43 6.90 -13.05
CA GLY A 340 13.43 8.29 -12.60
C GLY A 340 14.83 8.91 -12.64
N VAL A 341 15.82 8.22 -12.08
CA VAL A 341 17.24 8.62 -12.15
C VAL A 341 17.73 8.66 -13.58
N ALA A 342 17.43 7.62 -14.38
CA ALA A 342 17.88 7.54 -15.78
C ALA A 342 17.30 8.67 -16.66
N MET A 343 16.09 9.14 -16.36
CA MET A 343 15.42 10.21 -17.13
C MET A 343 15.72 11.62 -16.60
N ARG A 344 16.48 11.78 -15.52
CA ARG A 344 16.73 13.08 -14.86
C ARG A 344 17.22 14.16 -15.81
N ASP A 345 18.20 13.85 -16.66
CA ASP A 345 18.80 14.79 -17.63
C ASP A 345 17.94 15.00 -18.89
N ARG A 346 16.81 14.28 -18.99
CA ARG A 346 15.88 14.31 -20.10
C ARG A 346 14.54 14.93 -19.72
N PHE A 347 14.31 15.28 -18.46
CA PHE A 347 13.06 15.90 -18.00
C PHE A 347 13.19 17.38 -17.69
N TRP A 348 12.19 18.17 -18.12
CA TRP A 348 11.93 19.51 -17.64
C TRP A 348 11.46 19.43 -16.18
N MET A 349 12.25 19.95 -15.25
CA MET A 349 11.82 20.04 -13.86
C MET A 349 10.77 21.16 -13.71
N MET A 350 9.57 20.84 -13.23
CA MET A 350 8.58 21.85 -12.86
C MET A 350 9.03 22.59 -11.58
N ASN A 351 9.14 23.92 -11.67
CA ASN A 351 9.15 24.87 -10.55
C ASN A 351 10.32 24.79 -9.55
N GLY A 352 11.56 24.56 -10.00
CA GLY A 352 12.75 24.79 -9.17
C GLY A 352 12.81 24.00 -7.85
N ARG A 353 11.93 22.99 -7.66
CA ARG A 353 12.01 22.05 -6.55
C ARG A 353 13.05 21.01 -6.90
N LYS A 354 14.28 21.32 -6.49
CA LYS A 354 15.50 20.53 -6.64
C LYS A 354 15.26 19.08 -6.20
N TRP A 355 15.65 18.13 -7.06
CA TRP A 355 16.05 16.79 -6.64
C TRP A 355 17.45 16.91 -6.00
N ASN A 356 17.49 17.34 -4.74
CA ASN A 356 18.66 17.29 -3.85
C ASN A 356 20.05 17.62 -4.45
N THR A 357 20.18 18.73 -5.18
CA THR A 357 21.50 19.31 -5.50
C THR A 357 21.55 20.76 -5.01
N SER A 358 22.21 20.95 -3.88
CA SER A 358 22.37 22.22 -3.17
C SER A 358 23.01 23.34 -4.00
N ASN A 359 23.65 23.06 -5.14
CA ASN A 359 24.58 24.01 -5.78
C ASN A 359 24.08 24.83 -6.98
N TRP A 360 22.82 24.74 -7.42
CA TRP A 360 22.33 25.63 -8.48
C TRP A 360 21.67 26.89 -7.90
N SER A 361 22.14 28.08 -8.27
CA SER A 361 21.53 29.35 -7.87
C SER A 361 20.14 29.49 -8.52
N SER A 362 19.22 30.15 -7.83
CA SER A 362 17.81 30.34 -8.25
C SER A 362 17.61 31.12 -9.55
N ASP A 363 18.69 31.60 -10.17
CA ASP A 363 18.64 32.67 -11.16
C ASP A 363 18.88 32.17 -12.59
N GLU A 364 19.28 30.91 -12.78
CA GLU A 364 19.46 30.32 -14.11
C GLU A 364 18.33 29.33 -14.45
N PRO A 365 17.67 29.48 -15.62
CA PRO A 365 16.66 28.53 -16.06
C PRO A 365 17.28 27.12 -16.19
N PRO A 366 16.51 26.05 -15.90
CA PRO A 366 17.02 24.69 -16.04
C PRO A 366 17.49 24.47 -17.49
N PRO A 367 18.60 23.74 -17.69
CA PRO A 367 19.05 23.42 -19.03
C PRO A 367 17.94 22.66 -19.79
N PRO A 368 17.81 22.88 -21.11
CA PRO A 368 16.85 22.11 -21.91
C PRO A 368 17.19 20.62 -21.83
N PRO A 369 16.18 19.73 -21.88
CA PRO A 369 16.39 18.30 -21.86
C PRO A 369 17.24 17.89 -23.07
N LYS A 370 18.09 16.89 -22.86
CA LYS A 370 19.08 16.41 -23.85
C LYS A 370 18.47 15.60 -25.01
N GLY A 371 17.40 16.11 -25.62
CA GLY A 371 16.72 15.53 -26.79
C GLY A 371 15.43 14.76 -26.47
N ILE A 372 14.70 14.46 -27.53
CA ILE A 372 13.44 13.70 -27.52
C ILE A 372 13.75 12.20 -27.29
N LEU A 373 12.87 11.50 -26.56
CA LEU A 373 13.01 10.07 -26.35
C LEU A 373 12.51 9.33 -27.59
N PRO A 374 13.22 8.31 -28.11
CA PRO A 374 12.74 7.53 -29.23
C PRO A 374 11.40 6.87 -28.90
N GLU A 375 10.41 7.07 -29.76
CA GLU A 375 9.12 6.40 -29.62
C GLU A 375 9.24 4.87 -29.45
N PRO A 376 10.11 4.15 -30.19
CA PRO A 376 10.32 2.71 -29.97
C PRO A 376 10.78 2.34 -28.55
N PHE A 377 11.58 3.21 -27.91
CA PHE A 377 11.98 3.01 -26.51
C PHE A 377 10.78 3.18 -25.56
N ILE A 378 9.92 4.16 -25.81
CA ILE A 378 8.69 4.36 -25.03
C ILE A 378 7.76 3.15 -25.16
N TRP A 379 7.55 2.64 -26.38
CA TRP A 379 6.79 1.41 -26.60
C TRP A 379 7.41 0.20 -25.90
N HIS A 380 8.75 0.09 -25.90
CA HIS A 380 9.45 -0.97 -25.17
C HIS A 380 9.18 -0.91 -23.65
N VAL A 381 9.29 0.28 -23.04
CA VAL A 381 8.95 0.47 -21.62
C VAL A 381 7.50 0.12 -21.35
N PHE A 382 6.58 0.60 -22.20
CA PHE A 382 5.14 0.35 -22.05
C PHE A 382 4.84 -1.15 -22.08
N ARG A 383 5.40 -1.87 -23.07
CA ARG A 383 5.22 -3.31 -23.22
C ARG A 383 5.75 -4.09 -22.02
N GLU A 384 6.96 -3.82 -21.55
CA GLU A 384 7.55 -4.56 -20.43
C GLU A 384 6.80 -4.32 -19.11
N LEU A 385 6.30 -3.11 -18.87
CA LEU A 385 5.46 -2.84 -17.71
C LEU A 385 4.10 -3.55 -17.79
N VAL A 386 3.49 -3.62 -18.97
CA VAL A 386 2.24 -4.39 -19.15
C VAL A 386 2.47 -5.88 -18.96
N ARG A 387 3.60 -6.43 -19.42
CA ARG A 387 3.99 -7.82 -19.11
C ARG A 387 4.10 -8.06 -17.61
N ALA A 388 4.75 -7.15 -16.88
CA ALA A 388 4.82 -7.23 -15.41
C ALA A 388 3.42 -7.24 -14.78
N ILE A 389 2.52 -6.33 -15.16
CA ILE A 389 1.15 -6.29 -14.61
C ILE A 389 0.35 -7.56 -14.99
N MET A 390 0.57 -8.13 -16.18
CA MET A 390 -0.09 -9.40 -16.57
C MET A 390 0.30 -10.53 -15.62
N VAL A 391 1.59 -10.61 -15.27
CA VAL A 391 2.06 -11.59 -14.28
C VAL A 391 1.45 -11.32 -12.90
N LEU A 392 1.34 -10.06 -12.46
CA LEU A 392 0.68 -9.75 -11.19
C LEU A 392 -0.82 -10.11 -11.20
N THR A 393 -1.51 -9.84 -12.30
CA THR A 393 -2.95 -10.03 -12.44
C THR A 393 -3.33 -11.50 -12.60
N HIS A 394 -2.57 -12.25 -13.40
CA HIS A 394 -2.94 -13.60 -13.83
C HIS A 394 -1.95 -14.68 -13.43
N GLY A 395 -0.79 -14.31 -12.86
CA GLY A 395 0.28 -15.23 -12.49
C GLY A 395 1.14 -15.67 -13.67
N HIS A 396 0.76 -15.31 -14.90
CA HIS A 396 1.47 -15.66 -16.12
C HIS A 396 1.01 -14.76 -17.28
N GLU A 397 1.83 -14.55 -18.31
CA GLU A 397 1.43 -13.75 -19.49
C GLU A 397 0.53 -14.49 -20.49
N ASP A 398 0.75 -15.80 -20.63
CA ASP A 398 -0.04 -16.71 -21.45
C ASP A 398 -1.29 -17.20 -20.71
N LYS A 399 -2.46 -16.93 -21.29
CA LYS A 399 -3.80 -17.29 -20.78
C LYS A 399 -3.99 -18.78 -20.58
N GLU A 400 -3.35 -19.62 -21.40
CA GLU A 400 -3.45 -21.07 -21.27
C GLU A 400 -2.71 -21.60 -20.04
N LYS A 401 -1.83 -20.78 -19.46
CA LYS A 401 -0.95 -21.13 -18.34
C LYS A 401 -1.30 -20.42 -17.02
N TYR A 402 -2.45 -19.75 -16.96
CA TYR A 402 -2.90 -19.09 -15.73
C TYR A 402 -3.04 -20.09 -14.58
N PRO A 403 -2.39 -19.88 -13.41
CA PRO A 403 -2.53 -20.79 -12.29
C PRO A 403 -3.96 -20.74 -11.72
N LYS A 404 -4.57 -21.91 -11.49
CA LYS A 404 -5.97 -22.01 -11.03
C LYS A 404 -6.25 -21.30 -9.71
N ASP A 405 -5.27 -21.29 -8.81
CA ASP A 405 -5.40 -20.71 -7.47
C ASP A 405 -4.76 -19.31 -7.37
N TRP A 406 -4.40 -18.70 -8.52
CA TRP A 406 -3.84 -17.36 -8.54
C TRP A 406 -4.84 -16.34 -7.97
N ARG A 407 -4.33 -15.41 -7.18
CA ARG A 407 -5.09 -14.25 -6.73
C ARG A 407 -4.50 -13.04 -7.45
N PRO A 408 -5.31 -12.24 -8.18
CA PRO A 408 -4.81 -11.02 -8.79
C PRO A 408 -4.14 -10.14 -7.74
N ILE A 409 -2.92 -9.74 -8.05
CA ILE A 409 -2.13 -8.80 -7.26
C ILE A 409 -2.20 -7.45 -7.97
N VAL A 410 -2.54 -6.40 -7.22
CA VAL A 410 -2.48 -5.01 -7.69
C VAL A 410 -1.25 -4.35 -7.05
N HIS A 411 -0.41 -3.70 -7.84
CA HIS A 411 0.86 -3.14 -7.39
C HIS A 411 0.68 -1.91 -6.49
N ARG A 412 -0.24 -1.02 -6.87
CA ARG A 412 -0.60 0.23 -6.19
C ARG A 412 0.42 1.36 -6.19
N ASP A 413 1.67 1.10 -6.52
CA ASP A 413 2.72 2.13 -6.51
C ASP A 413 3.63 2.07 -7.74
N ILE A 414 3.04 1.92 -8.93
CA ILE A 414 3.83 1.96 -10.17
C ILE A 414 4.17 3.43 -10.45
N ASN A 415 5.45 3.76 -10.35
CA ASN A 415 6.01 5.07 -10.62
C ASN A 415 7.44 4.93 -11.17
N LEU A 416 8.06 6.04 -11.58
CA LEU A 416 9.39 6.03 -12.21
C LEU A 416 10.51 5.50 -11.29
N GLU A 417 10.37 5.64 -9.97
CA GLU A 417 11.37 5.26 -8.97
C GLU A 417 11.29 3.76 -8.64
N ASN A 418 10.14 3.13 -8.93
CA ASN A 418 9.88 1.70 -8.74
C ASN A 418 10.09 0.86 -10.02
N VAL A 419 10.62 1.47 -11.09
CA VAL A 419 10.93 0.80 -12.37
C VAL A 419 12.42 0.87 -12.62
N PHE A 420 13.10 -0.27 -12.64
CA PHE A 420 14.55 -0.37 -12.76
C PHE A 420 15.01 -0.78 -14.14
N LEU A 421 16.22 -0.34 -14.50
CA LEU A 421 16.89 -0.69 -15.74
C LEU A 421 17.97 -1.74 -15.44
N ASN A 422 17.87 -2.91 -16.07
CA ASN A 422 18.86 -3.97 -15.94
C ASN A 422 19.59 -4.22 -17.26
N ASP A 423 20.76 -4.84 -17.15
CA ASP A 423 21.45 -5.42 -18.29
C ASP A 423 20.59 -6.49 -18.95
N ARG A 424 20.74 -6.55 -20.27
CA ARG A 424 20.20 -7.66 -21.04
C ARG A 424 20.96 -8.93 -20.73
N LYS A 425 20.24 -10.04 -20.78
CA LYS A 425 20.84 -11.36 -20.82
C LYS A 425 20.81 -11.90 -22.26
N PRO A 426 21.78 -12.75 -22.66
CA PRO A 426 21.82 -13.34 -24.01
C PRO A 426 20.52 -14.05 -24.40
N GLU A 427 19.75 -14.53 -23.43
CA GLU A 427 18.46 -15.19 -23.63
C GLU A 427 17.25 -14.25 -23.86
N ASP A 428 17.45 -12.92 -23.91
CA ASP A 428 16.41 -11.93 -24.20
C ASP A 428 16.11 -11.85 -25.71
N GLU A 429 14.88 -12.20 -26.11
CA GLU A 429 14.46 -12.44 -27.51
C GLU A 429 14.36 -11.21 -28.44
N PHE A 430 14.61 -9.97 -27.98
CA PHE A 430 14.29 -8.74 -28.74
C PHE A 430 15.52 -7.93 -29.15
N ASP A 431 15.34 -6.96 -30.08
CA ASP A 431 16.36 -6.03 -30.62
C ASP A 431 17.40 -5.61 -29.58
N GLU A 432 18.69 -5.79 -29.91
CA GLU A 432 19.87 -5.76 -29.03
C GLU A 432 20.12 -4.40 -28.32
N SER A 433 19.24 -3.41 -28.50
CA SER A 433 19.53 -1.99 -28.23
C SER A 433 18.94 -1.38 -26.94
N TRP A 434 17.99 -2.00 -26.22
CA TRP A 434 17.32 -1.34 -25.07
C TRP A 434 17.46 -2.09 -23.72
N PRO A 435 17.63 -1.44 -22.55
CA PRO A 435 17.76 -2.16 -21.28
C PRO A 435 16.53 -3.03 -20.95
N ARG A 436 16.72 -4.03 -20.08
CA ARG A 436 15.59 -4.78 -19.49
C ARG A 436 14.88 -3.89 -18.47
N ILE A 437 13.55 -3.85 -18.53
CA ILE A 437 12.72 -3.05 -17.62
C ILE A 437 12.20 -3.97 -16.52
N VAL A 438 12.42 -3.60 -15.26
CA VAL A 438 12.10 -4.44 -14.11
C VAL A 438 11.27 -3.66 -13.09
N LEU A 439 10.04 -4.10 -12.85
CA LEU A 439 9.17 -3.54 -11.81
C LEU A 439 9.60 -4.06 -10.43
N ALA A 440 9.65 -3.16 -9.45
CA ALA A 440 10.06 -3.43 -8.09
C ALA A 440 9.19 -2.68 -7.06
N ASP A 441 9.48 -2.92 -5.78
CA ASP A 441 8.79 -2.38 -4.61
C ASP A 441 7.30 -2.77 -4.47
N PHE A 442 7.08 -3.91 -3.82
CA PHE A 442 5.75 -4.44 -3.57
C PHE A 442 5.18 -4.04 -2.20
N GLY A 443 5.72 -2.98 -1.58
CA GLY A 443 5.37 -2.57 -0.21
C GLY A 443 3.89 -2.20 -0.04
N LEU A 444 3.26 -1.65 -1.08
CA LEU A 444 1.84 -1.28 -1.10
C LEU A 444 0.94 -2.27 -1.84
N SER A 445 1.54 -3.24 -2.54
CA SER A 445 0.82 -4.19 -3.38
C SER A 445 -0.06 -5.11 -2.57
N PHE A 446 -1.20 -5.56 -3.08
CA PHE A 446 -2.13 -6.43 -2.35
C PHE A 446 -2.86 -7.42 -3.26
N TYR A 447 -3.44 -8.44 -2.64
CA TYR A 447 -4.52 -9.24 -3.22
C TYR A 447 -5.68 -9.30 -2.24
N GLU A 448 -6.90 -9.44 -2.75
CA GLU A 448 -8.12 -9.46 -1.94
C GLU A 448 -8.14 -10.63 -0.95
N LEU A 449 -8.51 -10.31 0.30
CA LEU A 449 -8.75 -11.30 1.34
C LEU A 449 -10.14 -11.91 1.21
N GLU A 450 -11.16 -11.06 0.99
CA GLU A 450 -12.53 -11.50 0.77
C GLU A 450 -12.75 -11.87 -0.70
N ARG A 451 -13.04 -13.16 -0.94
CA ARG A 451 -13.20 -13.73 -2.29
C ARG A 451 -14.66 -13.80 -2.73
N ASP A 452 -15.61 -13.64 -1.82
CA ASP A 452 -17.03 -13.65 -2.16
C ASP A 452 -17.44 -12.29 -2.75
N HIS A 453 -17.35 -12.19 -4.08
CA HIS A 453 -17.74 -10.99 -4.82
C HIS A 453 -19.26 -10.75 -4.81
N SER A 454 -20.07 -11.67 -4.28
CA SER A 454 -21.50 -11.45 -4.07
C SER A 454 -21.79 -10.59 -2.83
N LEU A 455 -20.80 -10.44 -1.94
CA LEU A 455 -20.93 -9.58 -0.78
C LEU A 455 -20.99 -8.10 -1.19
N PRO A 456 -21.80 -7.27 -0.48
CA PRO A 456 -21.79 -5.83 -0.68
C PRO A 456 -20.37 -5.26 -0.49
N ILE A 457 -20.00 -4.26 -1.29
CA ILE A 457 -18.66 -3.66 -1.29
C ILE A 457 -18.23 -3.20 0.10
N GLY A 458 -19.15 -2.63 0.90
CA GLY A 458 -18.85 -2.20 2.27
C GLY A 458 -18.49 -3.32 3.27
N ALA A 459 -18.67 -4.58 2.88
CA ALA A 459 -18.28 -5.77 3.64
C ALA A 459 -16.97 -6.40 3.14
N ARG A 460 -16.37 -5.88 2.05
CA ARG A 460 -15.11 -6.35 1.48
C ARG A 460 -13.93 -5.49 1.96
N ASP A 461 -12.72 -6.04 1.89
CA ASP A 461 -11.48 -5.31 2.15
C ASP A 461 -11.14 -4.35 1.01
N ASN A 462 -11.33 -4.76 -0.24
CA ASN A 462 -11.21 -3.88 -1.41
C ASN A 462 -12.56 -3.20 -1.73
N PRO A 463 -12.62 -1.86 -1.86
CA PRO A 463 -11.51 -0.89 -1.83
C PRO A 463 -11.24 -0.30 -0.46
N ARG A 464 -12.07 -0.61 0.53
CA ARG A 464 -12.16 0.10 1.82
C ARG A 464 -10.83 0.22 2.57
N GLU A 465 -10.06 -0.86 2.63
CA GLU A 465 -8.81 -0.90 3.41
C GLU A 465 -7.58 -0.52 2.59
N TYR A 466 -7.68 -0.49 1.25
CA TYR A 466 -6.56 -0.18 0.35
C TYR A 466 -6.64 1.22 -0.27
N ARG A 467 -7.64 2.03 0.11
CA ARG A 467 -7.68 3.44 -0.24
C ARG A 467 -6.67 4.25 0.56
N ILE A 468 -6.12 5.26 -0.09
CA ILE A 468 -5.19 6.20 0.53
C ILE A 468 -6.00 7.14 1.45
N ARG A 469 -5.72 7.10 2.76
CA ARG A 469 -6.37 7.96 3.75
C ARG A 469 -5.48 9.16 4.06
N GLY A 470 -5.99 10.38 3.88
CA GLY A 470 -5.34 11.61 4.36
C GLY A 470 -4.61 12.45 3.29
N MET A 471 -4.66 12.08 2.01
CA MET A 471 -4.09 12.90 0.91
C MET A 471 -5.07 13.92 0.30
N GLY A 472 -6.34 13.92 0.73
CA GLY A 472 -7.39 14.79 0.16
C GLY A 472 -7.20 16.30 0.39
N GLU A 473 -6.20 16.72 1.17
CA GLU A 473 -5.88 18.14 1.39
C GLU A 473 -4.60 18.60 0.67
N VAL A 474 -3.78 17.70 0.11
CA VAL A 474 -2.49 18.06 -0.50
C VAL A 474 -2.19 17.21 -1.74
N GLY A 475 -2.54 17.71 -2.93
CA GLY A 475 -1.74 17.64 -4.16
C GLY A 475 -1.47 16.29 -4.86
N ASP A 476 -1.58 15.13 -4.23
CA ASP A 476 -1.18 13.83 -4.81
C ASP A 476 -2.25 13.22 -5.74
N TRP A 477 -2.62 13.96 -6.78
CA TRP A 477 -3.49 13.47 -7.87
C TRP A 477 -2.78 12.47 -8.81
N GLY A 478 -1.55 12.05 -8.44
CA GLY A 478 -0.75 10.96 -9.04
C GLY A 478 -1.44 9.61 -9.09
N TYR A 479 -2.45 9.42 -8.23
CA TYR A 479 -3.13 8.15 -8.08
C TYR A 479 -4.50 8.13 -8.78
N PRO A 480 -4.90 6.96 -9.31
CA PRO A 480 -6.20 6.81 -9.95
C PRO A 480 -7.35 7.04 -8.97
N VAL A 481 -8.49 7.49 -9.48
CA VAL A 481 -9.63 7.99 -8.69
C VAL A 481 -10.15 7.00 -7.65
N GLU A 482 -10.07 5.69 -7.94
CA GLU A 482 -10.49 4.62 -7.03
C GLU A 482 -9.64 4.52 -5.75
N TYR A 483 -8.47 5.17 -5.68
CA TYR A 483 -7.63 5.21 -4.47
C TYR A 483 -8.07 6.26 -3.49
N HIS A 484 -8.80 7.28 -3.95
CA HIS A 484 -9.16 8.41 -3.12
C HIS A 484 -10.50 8.16 -2.42
N VAL A 485 -10.53 8.42 -1.12
CA VAL A 485 -11.72 8.28 -0.29
C VAL A 485 -12.85 9.26 -0.66
N GLN A 486 -12.51 10.35 -1.36
CA GLN A 486 -13.46 11.39 -1.79
C GLN A 486 -14.27 11.02 -3.03
N PHE A 487 -13.78 10.07 -3.85
CA PHE A 487 -14.51 9.57 -5.01
C PHE A 487 -15.36 8.36 -4.65
N ASN A 488 -16.24 7.96 -5.58
CA ASN A 488 -17.22 6.89 -5.41
C ASN A 488 -16.65 5.71 -4.61
N GLN A 489 -17.23 5.45 -3.42
CA GLN A 489 -16.76 4.46 -2.45
C GLN A 489 -16.91 3.01 -2.93
N ASP A 490 -17.61 2.82 -4.04
CA ASP A 490 -17.88 1.51 -4.64
C ASP A 490 -16.91 1.16 -5.79
N LEU A 491 -15.96 2.04 -6.14
CA LEU A 491 -14.94 1.70 -7.13
C LEU A 491 -13.88 0.78 -6.52
N LEU A 492 -13.80 -0.44 -7.04
CA LEU A 492 -12.78 -1.43 -6.70
C LEU A 492 -11.42 -1.02 -7.26
N ILE A 493 -10.38 -1.30 -6.48
CA ILE A 493 -8.99 -1.18 -6.91
C ILE A 493 -8.60 -2.48 -7.61
N THR A 494 -8.21 -2.40 -8.88
CA THR A 494 -8.00 -3.58 -9.75
C THR A 494 -6.76 -3.37 -10.63
N GLU A 495 -6.47 -4.27 -11.55
CA GLU A 495 -5.42 -4.09 -12.56
C GLU A 495 -5.63 -2.81 -13.38
N LYS A 496 -6.86 -2.30 -13.47
CA LYS A 496 -7.17 -1.01 -14.10
C LYS A 496 -6.44 0.15 -13.44
N SER A 497 -6.19 0.06 -12.14
CA SER A 497 -5.45 1.07 -11.37
C SER A 497 -3.96 1.06 -11.73
N ASP A 498 -3.39 -0.13 -11.91
CA ASP A 498 -2.00 -0.30 -12.37
C ASP A 498 -1.85 0.15 -13.84
N ILE A 499 -2.83 -0.13 -14.70
CA ILE A 499 -2.86 0.37 -16.09
C ILE A 499 -2.82 1.91 -16.13
N PHE A 500 -3.55 2.57 -15.23
CA PHE A 500 -3.50 4.03 -15.12
C PHE A 500 -2.10 4.52 -14.74
N GLN A 501 -1.47 3.89 -13.75
CA GLN A 501 -0.14 4.25 -13.30
C GLN A 501 0.93 4.02 -14.39
N VAL A 502 0.81 2.97 -15.19
CA VAL A 502 1.67 2.78 -16.38
C VAL A 502 1.41 3.87 -17.41
N GLY A 503 0.16 4.16 -17.74
CA GLY A 503 -0.19 5.28 -18.63
C GLY A 503 0.43 6.60 -18.15
N TRP A 504 0.51 6.80 -16.84
CA TRP A 504 1.15 7.97 -16.23
C TRP A 504 2.66 8.01 -16.42
N ILE A 505 3.36 6.89 -16.27
CA ILE A 505 4.79 6.79 -16.60
C ILE A 505 5.00 7.15 -18.07
N ILE A 506 4.22 6.57 -18.98
CA ILE A 506 4.38 6.80 -20.42
C ILE A 506 4.11 8.26 -20.78
N TYR A 507 3.07 8.87 -20.20
CA TYR A 507 2.80 10.30 -20.35
C TYR A 507 3.99 11.17 -19.92
N GLN A 508 4.62 10.86 -18.78
CA GLN A 508 5.79 11.59 -18.30
C GLN A 508 7.01 11.45 -19.23
N LEU A 509 7.21 10.25 -19.80
CA LEU A 509 8.25 10.01 -20.81
C LEU A 509 8.01 10.81 -22.08
N MET A 510 6.77 10.79 -22.61
CA MET A 510 6.39 11.55 -23.80
C MET A 510 6.56 13.06 -23.58
N GLY A 511 6.10 13.57 -22.44
CA GLY A 511 6.14 15.01 -22.13
C GLY A 511 7.49 15.52 -21.63
N HIS A 512 8.49 14.64 -21.49
CA HIS A 512 9.79 14.93 -20.88
C HIS A 512 9.63 15.66 -19.54
N ARG A 513 8.76 15.19 -18.65
CA ARG A 513 8.45 15.88 -17.40
C ARG A 513 8.23 14.90 -16.27
N TYR A 514 8.85 15.18 -15.14
CA TYR A 514 8.46 14.60 -13.86
C TYR A 514 7.33 15.45 -13.27
N SER A 515 6.20 14.84 -12.96
CA SER A 515 5.13 15.48 -12.18
C SER A 515 4.72 14.56 -11.04
N PRO A 516 4.95 14.96 -9.77
CA PRO A 516 4.52 14.16 -8.63
C PRO A 516 3.00 14.17 -8.47
N ASN A 517 2.30 15.16 -9.05
CA ASN A 517 0.88 15.41 -8.81
C ASN A 517 -0.04 14.67 -9.78
N GLY A 518 0.45 13.77 -10.64
CA GLY A 518 -0.42 13.05 -11.59
C GLY A 518 -1.05 13.91 -12.68
N PRO A 519 -1.91 13.29 -13.51
CA PRO A 519 -2.80 14.05 -14.37
C PRO A 519 -3.96 14.58 -13.52
N HIS A 520 -4.13 15.90 -13.50
CA HIS A 520 -5.24 16.51 -12.78
C HIS A 520 -6.57 16.20 -13.49
N PHE A 521 -7.55 15.75 -12.72
CA PHE A 521 -8.89 15.50 -13.20
C PHE A 521 -9.76 16.73 -12.93
N ALA A 522 -10.36 17.30 -13.97
CA ALA A 522 -11.46 18.26 -13.81
C ALA A 522 -12.68 17.52 -13.25
N TYR A 523 -12.85 17.56 -11.93
CA TYR A 523 -14.14 17.28 -11.30
C TYR A 523 -14.80 18.60 -10.95
N ASP A 524 -16.11 18.71 -11.20
CA ASP A 524 -16.95 19.76 -10.59
C ASP A 524 -16.99 19.52 -9.07
N HIS A 525 -15.91 19.86 -8.37
CA HIS A 525 -15.95 19.98 -6.93
C HIS A 525 -16.76 21.24 -6.58
N PRO A 526 -17.69 21.20 -5.61
CA PRO A 526 -18.15 22.43 -4.99
C PRO A 526 -16.93 23.15 -4.45
N LYS A 527 -16.75 24.42 -4.84
CA LYS A 527 -15.62 25.29 -4.48
C LYS A 527 -15.06 24.93 -3.10
N ASP A 528 -13.78 24.62 -3.04
CA ASP A 528 -13.12 24.48 -1.75
C ASP A 528 -13.14 25.84 -1.01
N SER A 529 -12.73 25.83 0.25
CA SER A 529 -12.67 27.01 1.11
C SER A 529 -11.74 28.12 0.61
N TRP A 530 -11.01 27.90 -0.49
CA TRP A 530 -10.10 28.86 -1.12
C TRP A 530 -10.71 29.51 -2.37
N GLY A 531 -11.88 29.05 -2.84
CA GLY A 531 -12.67 29.75 -3.84
C GLY A 531 -12.12 29.69 -5.27
N GLU A 532 -11.13 28.84 -5.55
CA GLU A 532 -10.53 28.70 -6.87
C GLU A 532 -11.18 27.54 -7.65
N ASN A 533 -11.67 27.85 -8.85
CA ASN A 533 -12.10 26.86 -9.84
C ASN A 533 -10.84 26.25 -10.47
N TRP A 534 -10.34 25.14 -9.94
CA TRP A 534 -9.27 24.38 -10.61
C TRP A 534 -9.86 23.64 -11.83
N GLN A 535 -9.99 24.32 -12.96
CA GLN A 535 -10.27 23.71 -14.25
C GLN A 535 -8.96 23.16 -14.83
N HIS A 536 -8.64 21.88 -14.57
CA HIS A 536 -7.55 21.21 -15.27
C HIS A 536 -8.08 19.99 -16.01
N VAL A 537 -8.37 20.23 -17.28
CA VAL A 537 -8.75 19.23 -18.27
C VAL A 537 -7.47 18.48 -18.68
N TYR A 538 -7.59 17.19 -18.96
CA TYR A 538 -6.65 16.45 -19.80
C TYR A 538 -6.47 17.20 -21.12
N ASN A 539 -5.57 18.17 -21.14
CA ASN A 539 -5.24 18.82 -22.38
C ASN A 539 -3.76 18.62 -22.57
N LEU A 540 -3.47 17.49 -23.22
CA LEU A 540 -2.24 17.28 -23.94
C LEU A 540 -2.02 18.39 -25.00
N ASP A 541 -3.02 19.23 -25.32
CA ASP A 541 -2.86 20.49 -26.07
C ASP A 541 -2.42 21.69 -25.23
N LEU A 542 -2.46 21.66 -23.89
CA LEU A 542 -1.97 22.75 -23.01
C LEU A 542 -0.44 22.73 -22.81
N PHE A 543 0.31 22.23 -23.81
CA PHE A 543 1.65 22.75 -24.08
C PHE A 543 1.48 24.16 -24.63
N ASP A 544 1.17 25.09 -23.74
CA ASP A 544 0.71 26.46 -24.01
C ASP A 544 1.61 27.19 -25.04
N GLU A 545 0.94 27.81 -26.01
CA GLU A 545 1.45 28.70 -27.06
C GLU A 545 2.29 29.86 -26.49
N ALA A 546 2.19 30.13 -25.18
CA ALA A 546 2.94 31.18 -24.49
C ALA A 546 4.44 30.88 -24.26
N GLU A 547 4.89 29.62 -24.27
CA GLU A 547 6.27 29.25 -23.88
C GLU A 547 7.13 28.61 -24.99
N ASN A 548 6.72 28.66 -26.26
CA ASN A 548 7.52 28.17 -27.38
C ASN A 548 7.91 26.66 -27.24
N ARG A 549 7.03 25.87 -26.62
CA ARG A 549 7.22 24.43 -26.41
C ARG A 549 6.53 23.66 -27.53
N ARG A 550 7.24 22.71 -28.14
CA ARG A 550 6.68 21.81 -29.16
C ARG A 550 5.55 20.99 -28.54
N SER A 551 4.42 20.90 -29.24
CA SER A 551 3.33 20.01 -28.81
C SER A 551 3.82 18.57 -28.88
N VAL A 552 3.58 17.78 -27.83
CA VAL A 552 3.87 16.32 -27.81
C VAL A 552 3.19 15.60 -28.97
N HIS A 553 2.07 16.12 -29.48
CA HIS A 553 1.40 15.63 -30.69
C HIS A 553 2.24 15.72 -31.97
N ALA A 554 3.23 16.61 -32.01
CA ALA A 554 4.14 16.75 -33.15
C ALA A 554 5.36 15.81 -33.06
N GLU A 555 5.59 15.17 -31.90
CA GLU A 555 6.80 14.39 -31.62
C GLU A 555 6.56 12.87 -31.57
N TYR A 556 5.33 12.43 -31.29
CA TYR A 556 4.97 11.02 -31.17
C TYR A 556 3.71 10.68 -31.97
N SER A 557 3.58 9.42 -32.35
CA SER A 557 2.44 8.94 -33.12
C SER A 557 1.11 9.15 -32.37
N SER A 558 0.05 9.40 -33.14
CA SER A 558 -1.30 9.45 -32.58
C SER A 558 -1.73 8.11 -31.97
N ALA A 559 -1.14 6.98 -32.42
CA ALA A 559 -1.41 5.67 -31.86
C ALA A 559 -0.93 5.57 -30.39
N LEU A 560 0.31 5.98 -30.11
CA LEU A 560 0.85 6.00 -28.75
C LEU A 560 0.03 6.92 -27.86
N PHE A 561 -0.26 8.12 -28.37
CA PHE A 561 -1.04 9.12 -27.67
C PHE A 561 -2.43 8.63 -27.26
N ASN A 562 -3.20 8.11 -28.22
CA ASN A 562 -4.58 7.64 -27.98
C ASN A 562 -4.59 6.49 -26.96
N LEU A 563 -3.57 5.63 -26.99
CA LEU A 563 -3.46 4.52 -26.04
C LEU A 563 -3.16 5.01 -24.62
N VAL A 564 -2.27 6.00 -24.47
CA VAL A 564 -1.96 6.63 -23.18
C VAL A 564 -3.19 7.33 -22.61
N GLU A 565 -3.93 8.08 -23.43
CA GLU A 565 -5.19 8.71 -23.05
C GLU A 565 -6.21 7.68 -22.56
N LEU A 566 -6.33 6.54 -23.27
CA LEU A 566 -7.23 5.46 -22.87
C LEU A 566 -6.82 4.87 -21.50
N CYS A 567 -5.51 4.68 -21.25
CA CYS A 567 -5.01 4.21 -19.95
C CYS A 567 -5.27 5.21 -18.83
N LEU A 568 -5.16 6.50 -19.13
CA LEU A 568 -5.38 7.60 -18.18
C LEU A 568 -6.86 7.97 -18.00
N SER A 569 -7.80 7.20 -18.56
CA SER A 569 -9.22 7.46 -18.39
C SER A 569 -9.61 7.54 -16.90
N PRO A 570 -10.35 8.59 -16.46
CA PRO A 570 -10.73 8.75 -15.06
C PRO A 570 -11.52 7.54 -14.55
N HIS A 571 -12.49 7.07 -15.33
CA HIS A 571 -13.32 5.96 -14.96
C HIS A 571 -12.61 4.62 -15.26
N PRO A 572 -12.38 3.73 -14.26
CA PRO A 572 -11.66 2.46 -14.48
C PRO A 572 -12.26 1.58 -15.58
N ALA A 573 -13.58 1.58 -15.73
CA ALA A 573 -14.27 0.80 -16.78
C ALA A 573 -13.99 1.30 -18.22
N ALA A 574 -13.52 2.54 -18.40
CA ALA A 574 -13.15 3.09 -19.70
C ALA A 574 -11.71 2.73 -20.10
N ARG A 575 -10.86 2.40 -19.13
CA ARG A 575 -9.49 1.91 -19.38
C ARG A 575 -9.55 0.53 -20.06
N PRO A 576 -8.58 0.17 -20.92
CA PRO A 576 -8.59 -1.13 -21.61
C PRO A 576 -8.45 -2.27 -20.60
N THR A 577 -8.93 -3.47 -20.93
CA THR A 577 -8.49 -4.65 -20.16
C THR A 577 -7.02 -4.90 -20.44
N ILE A 578 -6.34 -5.62 -19.55
CA ILE A 578 -4.91 -5.85 -19.72
C ILE A 578 -4.61 -6.67 -20.98
N GLU A 579 -5.49 -7.61 -21.34
CA GLU A 579 -5.37 -8.38 -22.58
C GLU A 579 -5.55 -7.47 -23.80
N LYS A 580 -6.52 -6.55 -23.76
CA LYS A 580 -6.75 -5.64 -24.88
C LYS A 580 -5.62 -4.61 -25.01
N LEU A 581 -5.05 -4.18 -23.89
CA LEU A 581 -3.86 -3.34 -23.86
C LEU A 581 -2.66 -4.05 -24.47
N LYS A 582 -2.45 -5.33 -24.16
CA LYS A 582 -1.40 -6.15 -24.78
C LYS A 582 -1.57 -6.20 -26.31
N GLU A 583 -2.79 -6.46 -26.80
CA GLU A 583 -3.08 -6.47 -28.24
C GLU A 583 -2.70 -5.13 -28.90
N TYR A 584 -3.12 -3.99 -28.32
CA TYR A 584 -2.77 -2.67 -28.84
C TYR A 584 -1.26 -2.40 -28.82
N LEU A 585 -0.55 -2.90 -27.82
CA LEU A 585 0.89 -2.74 -27.69
C LEU A 585 1.66 -3.51 -28.75
N GLU A 586 1.27 -4.74 -29.06
CA GLU A 586 1.95 -5.51 -30.11
C GLU A 586 1.72 -4.87 -31.48
N GLU A 587 0.49 -4.39 -31.78
CA GLU A 587 0.19 -3.64 -33.02
C GLU A 587 1.01 -2.33 -33.13
N GLY A 588 1.05 -1.56 -32.04
CA GLY A 588 1.79 -0.29 -32.00
C GLY A 588 3.31 -0.48 -32.06
N TYR A 589 3.84 -1.47 -31.35
CA TYR A 589 5.27 -1.78 -31.33
C TYR A 589 5.76 -2.30 -32.68
N GLU A 590 5.03 -3.20 -33.34
CA GLU A 590 5.37 -3.67 -34.69
C GLU A 590 5.39 -2.51 -35.68
N THR A 591 4.39 -1.63 -35.65
CA THR A 591 4.35 -0.43 -36.51
C THR A 591 5.54 0.49 -36.26
N ALA A 592 5.88 0.77 -34.99
CA ALA A 592 7.00 1.62 -34.62
C ALA A 592 8.37 1.01 -34.96
N ARG A 593 8.48 -0.32 -34.91
CA ARG A 593 9.69 -1.06 -35.30
C ARG A 593 9.85 -1.13 -36.81
N ASP A 594 8.78 -1.45 -37.54
CA ASP A 594 8.83 -1.68 -38.99
C ASP A 594 8.93 -0.36 -39.78
N GLY A 595 8.43 0.76 -39.23
CA GLY A 595 8.71 2.11 -39.75
C GLY A 595 10.20 2.52 -39.70
N PHE A 596 11.03 1.71 -39.02
CA PHE A 596 12.48 1.88 -38.94
C PHE A 596 13.23 1.16 -40.10
N ASP A 597 12.57 0.23 -40.80
CA ASP A 597 13.16 -0.55 -41.90
C ASP A 597 12.80 0.04 -43.29
N GLU A 598 13.77 0.78 -43.84
CA GLU A 598 14.14 0.84 -45.27
C GLU A 598 13.52 1.83 -46.28
N ASN A 599 12.58 2.75 -46.02
CA ASN A 599 12.20 3.72 -47.09
C ASN A 599 11.87 5.18 -46.74
N ASP A 600 11.84 5.61 -45.48
CA ASP A 600 11.48 6.99 -45.14
C ASP A 600 12.67 7.87 -44.74
N SER A 601 13.76 7.82 -45.54
CA SER A 601 14.99 8.59 -45.33
C SER A 601 14.84 10.11 -45.53
N GLN A 602 13.63 10.66 -45.41
CA GLN A 602 13.36 12.10 -45.45
C GLN A 602 12.70 12.67 -44.19
N ASP A 603 12.43 11.85 -43.17
CA ASP A 603 11.97 12.38 -41.87
C ASP A 603 13.17 12.85 -41.01
N PRO A 604 13.32 14.16 -40.73
CA PRO A 604 14.38 14.69 -39.87
C PRO A 604 14.29 14.25 -38.40
N ASN A 605 13.24 13.50 -38.00
CA ASN A 605 13.08 12.93 -36.66
C ASN A 605 13.63 11.50 -36.50
N LEU A 606 14.16 10.89 -37.56
CA LEU A 606 14.86 9.60 -37.48
C LEU A 606 16.19 9.73 -36.73
N MET A 607 16.29 9.04 -35.59
CA MET A 607 17.49 8.99 -34.75
C MET A 607 18.70 8.52 -35.58
N THR A 608 19.73 9.35 -35.70
CA THR A 608 21.01 8.91 -36.26
C THR A 608 21.65 7.86 -35.33
N LEU A 609 22.46 6.96 -35.88
CA LEU A 609 23.24 5.97 -35.10
C LEU A 609 24.03 6.62 -33.94
N GLU A 610 24.42 7.88 -34.09
CA GLU A 610 25.07 8.70 -33.06
C GLU A 610 24.17 8.99 -31.85
N ALA A 611 22.87 9.25 -32.06
CA ALA A 611 21.92 9.51 -30.98
C ALA A 611 21.59 8.24 -30.18
N ARG A 612 21.55 7.07 -30.84
CA ARG A 612 21.47 5.75 -30.19
C ARG A 612 22.69 5.48 -29.31
N ASN A 613 23.89 5.72 -29.86
CA ASN A 613 25.13 5.58 -29.12
C ASN A 613 25.25 6.58 -27.96
N ALA A 614 24.70 7.79 -28.10
CA ALA A 614 24.63 8.79 -27.03
C ALA A 614 23.65 8.40 -25.92
N PHE A 615 22.54 7.72 -26.25
CA PHE A 615 21.62 7.15 -25.26
C PHE A 615 22.29 6.04 -24.44
N HIS A 616 22.96 5.09 -25.10
CA HIS A 616 23.74 4.05 -24.42
C HIS A 616 24.83 4.65 -23.52
N LYS A 617 25.58 5.63 -24.02
CA LYS A 617 26.62 6.32 -23.24
C LYS A 617 26.05 7.12 -22.06
N ALA A 618 24.79 7.58 -22.15
CA ALA A 618 24.11 8.25 -21.05
C ALA A 618 23.61 7.28 -19.98
N LEU A 619 23.32 6.02 -20.33
CA LEU A 619 22.96 4.96 -19.40
C LEU A 619 24.17 4.36 -18.66
N ASP A 620 25.39 4.52 -19.19
CA ASP A 620 26.63 4.00 -18.61
C ASP A 620 27.29 4.94 -17.57
N PHE A 621 26.58 5.98 -17.08
CA PHE A 621 27.09 6.82 -15.99
C PHE A 621 26.94 6.13 -14.62
N GLN A 622 27.95 5.34 -14.23
CA GLN A 622 28.33 5.14 -12.83
C GLN A 622 29.86 5.07 -12.71
N GLU A 623 30.47 6.18 -12.29
CA GLU A 623 31.55 6.18 -11.29
C GLU A 623 31.09 7.07 -10.12
#